data_AF-Q23JJ3-F1
#
_entry.id   AF-Q23JJ3-F1
#
_cell.length_a   1.000
_cell.length_b   1.000
_cell.length_c   1.000
_cell.angle_alpha   90.00
_cell.angle_beta   90.00
_cell.angle_gamma   90.00
#
_symmetry.space_group_name_H-M   'P 1'
#
loop_
_entity.id
_entity.type
_entity.pdbx_description
1 polymer ?
#
loop_
_entity_poly.entity_id
_entity_poly.type
_entity_poly.pdbx_seq_one_letter_code
_entity_poly.pdbx_strand_id
1 'polypeptide(L)'
;MLQQKILAFLLIQFILTLSHPQQAFLKNRNHSESFSQIQDLNLVNESVLNQRQLFQLITSSINEEAKQDLCPYPGFYGDYCVGLQGQQEQLNVYKEIRMKRQQMSQNSETEQAVQGIQNMPSGVGVSFDITTGELKLPAIQLTYQKEPTQEQIWKDPLSDNQFIVADEIQIEQIELQPDIKIFQNEQELSNVWIQAAQNGYWLGGQYSHSQDLNQIFEKFFKGDQEMSVSQMTKNVLRLTFKNDNLSLNKYAQRAVNALPQEYSPEVYNDFLESWGTHISVDTYIGGMIEKVSAFKSCVNASPSFNGGLSPQQVEQALNNELNGNQADGYFAARRKIAVDHRFGGNPENQSNWENTISQNPALLKINKFVSWDSLVADAQVKQNLQQAIMNRIESMKQRYINNQQSILQQRTIEKNSPKTAYAIQGNGNTDVFLHITDKIHLPAPLKYVVSNPFQMKEASICPPQLQLIFSMINCSSGQFADLKILGLPQDVRYERDSLGNFRTILKETYGNWVNKGCSIASVSGFPEFVDLNQIPPNDSRFQMICTDCIPTFYDGPNGNQLQCSCPAF
;
A
#
# COMPACT_ATOMS: atom_id res chain seq x y z
N MET A 1 -37.18 -2.95 51.20
CA MET A 1 -37.42 -3.04 49.74
C MET A 1 -38.02 -1.73 49.18
N LEU A 2 -37.27 -0.63 49.17
CA LEU A 2 -37.70 0.61 48.50
C LEU A 2 -36.50 1.48 48.02
N GLN A 3 -35.35 0.87 47.73
CA GLN A 3 -34.17 1.60 47.23
C GLN A 3 -33.53 1.02 45.96
N GLN A 4 -34.13 0.00 45.34
CA GLN A 4 -33.63 -0.58 44.07
C GLN A 4 -34.49 -0.25 42.84
N LYS A 5 -35.59 0.50 42.98
CA LYS A 5 -36.45 0.90 41.83
C LYS A 5 -36.30 2.36 41.38
N ILE A 6 -35.55 3.19 42.10
CA ILE A 6 -35.30 4.60 41.72
C ILE A 6 -34.03 4.73 40.86
N LEU A 7 -33.08 3.78 40.98
CA LEU A 7 -31.84 3.81 40.19
C LEU A 7 -32.01 3.34 38.73
N ALA A 8 -33.04 2.53 38.44
CA ALA A 8 -33.31 2.04 37.09
C ALA A 8 -34.03 3.08 36.19
N PHE A 9 -34.72 4.07 36.78
CA PHE A 9 -35.44 5.09 36.03
C PHE A 9 -34.55 6.28 35.61
N LEU A 10 -33.45 6.53 36.35
CA LEU A 10 -32.47 7.56 36.01
C LEU A 10 -31.45 7.11 34.94
N LEU A 11 -31.26 5.80 34.75
CA LEU A 11 -30.33 5.26 33.75
C LEU A 11 -30.90 5.20 32.32
N ILE A 12 -32.23 5.26 32.16
CA ILE A 12 -32.90 5.22 30.85
C ILE A 12 -33.05 6.63 30.23
N GLN A 13 -33.11 7.70 31.05
CA GLN A 13 -33.14 9.07 30.52
C GLN A 13 -31.77 9.63 30.13
N PHE A 14 -30.66 9.01 30.54
CA PHE A 14 -29.32 9.46 30.17
C PHE A 14 -28.79 8.84 28.85
N ILE A 15 -29.47 7.81 28.33
CA ILE A 15 -29.06 7.10 27.09
C ILE A 15 -29.80 7.65 25.85
N LEU A 16 -30.83 8.48 26.00
CA LEU A 16 -31.64 9.01 24.89
C LEU A 16 -31.32 10.47 24.47
N THR A 17 -30.27 11.10 24.99
CA THR A 17 -29.97 12.53 24.74
C THR A 17 -28.63 12.83 24.06
N LEU A 18 -27.93 11.83 23.49
CA LEU A 18 -26.68 12.04 22.73
C LEU A 18 -26.73 11.62 21.25
N SER A 19 -27.93 11.48 20.68
CA SER A 19 -28.15 11.43 19.23
C SER A 19 -28.74 12.76 18.74
N HIS A 20 -27.93 13.49 17.96
CA HIS A 20 -28.14 14.72 17.16
C HIS A 20 -29.45 15.53 17.28
N PRO A 21 -29.32 16.88 17.19
CA PRO A 21 -29.97 17.55 16.05
C PRO A 21 -29.14 18.64 15.38
N GLN A 22 -29.34 18.74 14.08
CA GLN A 22 -29.01 19.86 13.21
C GLN A 22 -29.95 21.07 13.46
N GLN A 23 -29.42 22.25 13.14
CA GLN A 23 -30.09 23.51 12.73
C GLN A 23 -30.83 24.35 13.79
N ALA A 24 -30.27 25.53 14.08
CA ALA A 24 -30.79 26.81 13.59
C ALA A 24 -30.28 27.97 14.48
N PHE A 25 -29.39 28.82 13.95
CA PHE A 25 -29.17 30.17 14.46
C PHE A 25 -29.60 31.16 13.38
N LEU A 26 -30.87 31.59 13.46
CA LEU A 26 -31.38 32.77 12.80
C LEU A 26 -30.92 34.00 13.58
N LYS A 27 -30.16 34.89 12.93
CA LYS A 27 -30.01 36.27 13.37
C LYS A 27 -30.66 37.18 12.35
N ASN A 28 -31.86 37.63 12.70
CA ASN A 28 -32.61 38.68 12.03
C ASN A 28 -31.77 39.96 11.90
N ARG A 29 -31.71 40.51 10.68
CA ARG A 29 -31.64 41.95 10.46
C ARG A 29 -32.47 42.30 9.24
N ASN A 30 -33.55 43.04 9.50
CA ASN A 30 -34.48 43.60 8.52
C ASN A 30 -33.76 44.51 7.53
N HIS A 31 -34.08 44.38 6.24
CA HIS A 31 -34.52 45.52 5.43
C HIS A 31 -35.36 45.02 4.26
N SER A 32 -36.58 45.54 4.21
CA SER A 32 -37.52 45.47 3.10
C SER A 32 -36.95 46.16 1.86
N GLU A 33 -37.04 45.53 0.69
CA GLU A 33 -37.48 46.18 -0.56
C GLU A 33 -37.60 45.19 -1.73
N SER A 34 -38.75 45.28 -2.42
CA SER A 34 -39.10 44.75 -3.75
C SER A 34 -39.25 43.22 -3.96
N PHE A 35 -40.53 42.81 -3.97
CA PHE A 35 -41.05 41.59 -4.60
C PHE A 35 -41.08 41.79 -6.13
N SER A 36 -40.25 41.05 -6.89
CA SER A 36 -40.54 40.63 -8.28
C SER A 36 -39.46 39.74 -8.94
N GLN A 37 -38.71 38.90 -8.21
CA GLN A 37 -37.69 38.01 -8.84
C GLN A 37 -37.59 36.57 -8.26
N ILE A 38 -38.53 36.11 -7.43
CA ILE A 38 -38.42 34.80 -6.73
C ILE A 38 -39.18 33.65 -7.44
N GLN A 39 -39.90 33.90 -8.54
CA GLN A 39 -40.62 32.82 -9.24
C GLN A 39 -39.78 32.03 -10.25
N ASP A 40 -38.62 32.53 -10.69
CA ASP A 40 -37.78 31.82 -11.67
C ASP A 40 -36.71 30.90 -11.04
N LEU A 41 -36.42 31.02 -9.74
CA LEU A 41 -35.40 30.20 -9.07
C LEU A 41 -35.90 28.85 -8.53
N ASN A 42 -37.22 28.68 -8.34
CA ASN A 42 -37.80 27.43 -7.85
C ASN A 42 -38.16 26.44 -8.97
N LEU A 43 -38.42 26.93 -10.20
CA LEU A 43 -38.72 26.08 -11.36
C LEU A 43 -37.47 25.39 -11.93
N VAL A 44 -36.29 26.00 -11.79
CA VAL A 44 -35.01 25.42 -12.24
C VAL A 44 -34.55 24.27 -11.33
N ASN A 45 -34.94 24.26 -10.06
CA ASN A 45 -34.55 23.20 -9.12
C ASN A 45 -35.39 21.92 -9.25
N GLU A 46 -36.69 22.00 -9.56
CA GLU A 46 -37.52 20.79 -9.74
C GLU A 46 -37.25 20.08 -11.07
N SER A 47 -36.97 20.83 -12.15
CA SER A 47 -36.66 20.25 -13.47
C SER A 47 -35.32 19.52 -13.46
N VAL A 48 -34.28 20.10 -12.87
CA VAL A 48 -32.94 19.49 -12.72
C VAL A 48 -32.98 18.29 -11.77
N LEU A 49 -33.75 18.36 -10.68
CA LEU A 49 -33.94 17.23 -9.75
C LEU A 49 -34.67 16.06 -10.43
N ASN A 50 -35.72 16.34 -11.22
CA ASN A 50 -36.44 15.32 -11.98
C ASN A 50 -35.58 14.71 -13.10
N GLN A 51 -34.77 15.51 -13.79
CA GLN A 51 -33.84 15.02 -14.81
C GLN A 51 -32.75 14.12 -14.21
N ARG A 52 -32.18 14.49 -13.05
CA ARG A 52 -31.21 13.66 -12.35
C ARG A 52 -31.82 12.33 -11.90
N GLN A 53 -33.01 12.34 -11.30
CA GLN A 53 -33.69 11.10 -10.88
C GLN A 53 -34.01 10.18 -12.06
N LEU A 54 -34.48 10.74 -13.17
CA LEU A 54 -34.73 9.99 -14.40
C LEU A 54 -33.44 9.40 -14.97
N PHE A 55 -32.35 10.18 -15.01
CA PHE A 55 -31.05 9.69 -15.42
C PHE A 55 -30.56 8.56 -14.51
N GLN A 56 -30.67 8.70 -13.19
CA GLN A 56 -30.26 7.66 -12.23
C GLN A 56 -31.05 6.37 -12.42
N LEU A 57 -32.35 6.44 -12.71
CA LEU A 57 -33.17 5.27 -13.02
C LEU A 57 -32.72 4.58 -14.32
N ILE A 58 -32.50 5.36 -15.39
CA ILE A 58 -32.04 4.84 -16.69
C ILE A 58 -30.65 4.22 -16.57
N THR A 59 -29.71 4.93 -15.94
CA THR A 59 -28.33 4.48 -15.75
C THR A 59 -28.25 3.27 -14.83
N SER A 60 -29.05 3.23 -13.75
CA SER A 60 -29.16 2.05 -12.89
C SER A 60 -29.65 0.83 -13.68
N SER A 61 -30.71 0.97 -14.47
CA SER A 61 -31.21 -0.11 -15.34
C SER A 61 -30.16 -0.59 -16.34
N ILE A 62 -29.49 0.35 -17.04
CA ILE A 62 -28.44 0.01 -18.01
C ILE A 62 -27.28 -0.71 -17.34
N ASN A 63 -26.85 -0.23 -16.16
CA ASN A 63 -25.73 -0.80 -15.43
C ASN A 63 -26.04 -2.20 -14.92
N GLU A 64 -27.25 -2.45 -14.43
CA GLU A 64 -27.65 -3.78 -13.97
C GLU A 64 -27.76 -4.77 -15.14
N GLU A 65 -28.34 -4.37 -16.27
CA GLU A 65 -28.33 -5.18 -17.50
C GLU A 65 -26.89 -5.45 -17.97
N ALA A 66 -26.03 -4.42 -17.98
CA ALA A 66 -24.63 -4.54 -18.39
C ALA A 66 -23.86 -5.49 -17.46
N LYS A 67 -24.05 -5.40 -16.14
CA LYS A 67 -23.45 -6.34 -15.19
C LYS A 67 -23.91 -7.77 -15.45
N GLN A 68 -25.19 -8.00 -15.73
CA GLN A 68 -25.68 -9.36 -15.99
C GLN A 68 -25.11 -9.95 -17.28
N ASP A 69 -25.05 -9.15 -18.36
CA ASP A 69 -24.71 -9.64 -19.70
C ASP A 69 -23.21 -9.56 -20.02
N LEU A 70 -22.47 -8.64 -19.40
CA LEU A 70 -21.03 -8.46 -19.58
C LEU A 70 -20.18 -9.10 -18.46
N CYS A 71 -20.78 -9.62 -17.38
CA CYS A 71 -20.08 -10.41 -16.36
C CYS A 71 -20.15 -11.94 -16.58
N PRO A 72 -19.26 -12.53 -17.40
CA PRO A 72 -18.94 -13.95 -17.24
C PRO A 72 -17.57 -14.21 -16.59
N TYR A 73 -16.76 -13.20 -16.24
CA TYR A 73 -15.40 -13.43 -15.73
C TYR A 73 -15.10 -12.79 -14.36
N PRO A 74 -14.50 -13.54 -13.41
CA PRO A 74 -14.11 -13.00 -12.11
C PRO A 74 -12.97 -12.00 -12.30
N GLY A 75 -13.19 -10.79 -11.81
CA GLY A 75 -12.24 -9.69 -11.90
C GLY A 75 -10.99 -9.86 -11.03
N PHE A 76 -10.06 -8.98 -11.38
CA PHE A 76 -8.69 -8.75 -10.96
C PHE A 76 -8.44 -8.40 -9.48
N TYR A 77 -9.36 -8.62 -8.55
CA TYR A 77 -9.57 -7.75 -7.35
C TYR A 77 -10.16 -6.38 -7.71
N GLY A 78 -11.18 -6.37 -8.56
CA GLY A 78 -12.11 -5.24 -8.69
C GLY A 78 -13.52 -5.80 -8.67
N ASP A 79 -14.39 -5.26 -7.83
CA ASP A 79 -15.79 -5.65 -7.60
C ASP A 79 -16.68 -5.35 -8.82
N TYR A 80 -16.31 -5.84 -10.00
CA TYR A 80 -17.10 -5.65 -11.20
C TYR A 80 -18.43 -6.42 -11.15
N CYS A 81 -18.50 -7.48 -10.33
CA CYS A 81 -19.64 -8.41 -10.31
C CYS A 81 -20.06 -8.85 -8.90
N VAL A 82 -19.65 -8.15 -7.83
CA VAL A 82 -20.09 -8.43 -6.45
C VAL A 82 -20.73 -7.18 -5.86
N GLY A 83 -22.03 -7.26 -5.57
CA GLY A 83 -22.76 -6.21 -4.87
C GLY A 83 -22.19 -5.96 -3.47
N LEU A 84 -22.30 -4.71 -3.04
CA LEU A 84 -22.04 -4.18 -1.70
C LEU A 84 -22.32 -5.19 -0.55
N GLN A 85 -21.28 -5.68 0.13
CA GLN A 85 -21.17 -5.75 1.60
C GLN A 85 -19.82 -6.36 2.04
N GLY A 86 -19.41 -6.04 3.28
CA GLY A 86 -18.04 -6.05 3.77
C GLY A 86 -17.22 -7.34 3.64
N GLN A 87 -15.91 -7.17 3.86
CA GLN A 87 -14.77 -8.08 3.65
C GLN A 87 -14.87 -9.54 4.17
N GLN A 88 -15.99 -9.98 4.75
CA GLN A 88 -16.26 -11.37 5.12
C GLN A 88 -17.29 -12.08 4.23
N GLU A 89 -18.18 -11.36 3.52
CA GLU A 89 -19.17 -11.97 2.61
C GLU A 89 -18.60 -12.22 1.21
N GLN A 90 -17.53 -11.51 0.83
CA GLN A 90 -16.79 -11.71 -0.43
C GLN A 90 -16.32 -13.17 -0.62
N LEU A 91 -15.99 -13.88 0.46
CA LEU A 91 -15.58 -15.30 0.40
C LEU A 91 -16.75 -16.26 0.17
N ASN A 92 -17.96 -15.92 0.62
CA ASN A 92 -19.14 -16.79 0.54
C ASN A 92 -19.85 -16.66 -0.81
N VAL A 93 -19.93 -15.45 -1.38
CA VAL A 93 -20.45 -15.23 -2.73
C VAL A 93 -19.55 -15.89 -3.79
N TYR A 94 -18.21 -15.82 -3.59
CA TYR A 94 -17.25 -16.54 -4.45
C TYR A 94 -17.46 -18.06 -4.40
N LYS A 95 -17.76 -18.61 -3.21
CA LYS A 95 -18.10 -20.04 -3.04
C LYS A 95 -19.40 -20.41 -3.75
N GLU A 96 -20.44 -19.59 -3.70
CA GLU A 96 -21.73 -19.87 -4.36
C GLU A 96 -21.64 -19.84 -5.89
N ILE A 97 -20.98 -18.83 -6.47
CA ILE A 97 -20.78 -18.73 -7.93
C ILE A 97 -19.96 -19.93 -8.44
N ARG A 98 -18.95 -20.34 -7.65
CA ARG A 98 -18.13 -21.52 -7.95
C ARG A 98 -18.87 -22.84 -7.81
N MET A 99 -19.70 -22.99 -6.78
CA MET A 99 -20.57 -24.17 -6.61
C MET A 99 -21.58 -24.30 -7.75
N LYS A 100 -22.16 -23.20 -8.23
CA LYS A 100 -23.04 -23.22 -9.41
C LYS A 100 -22.31 -23.67 -10.68
N ARG A 101 -21.06 -23.24 -10.91
CA ARG A 101 -20.25 -23.74 -12.05
C ARG A 101 -19.86 -25.20 -11.91
N GLN A 102 -19.46 -25.65 -10.72
CA GLN A 102 -19.15 -27.06 -10.49
C GLN A 102 -20.38 -27.95 -10.62
N GLN A 103 -21.55 -27.53 -10.12
CA GLN A 103 -22.81 -28.25 -10.28
C GLN A 103 -23.30 -28.28 -11.73
N MET A 104 -23.08 -27.22 -12.51
CA MET A 104 -23.34 -27.24 -13.97
C MET A 104 -22.40 -28.18 -14.72
N SER A 105 -21.17 -28.41 -14.24
CA SER A 105 -20.26 -29.40 -14.84
C SER A 105 -20.49 -30.84 -14.38
N GLN A 106 -21.20 -31.04 -13.26
CA GLN A 106 -21.42 -32.36 -12.65
C GLN A 106 -22.81 -32.95 -12.93
N ASN A 107 -23.79 -32.15 -13.37
CA ASN A 107 -25.17 -32.59 -13.58
C ASN A 107 -25.55 -32.89 -15.04
N SER A 108 -24.61 -33.00 -15.99
CA SER A 108 -24.90 -33.36 -17.38
C SER A 108 -24.30 -34.71 -17.80
N GLU A 109 -24.76 -35.80 -17.19
CA GLU A 109 -24.45 -37.16 -17.67
C GLU A 109 -25.20 -37.55 -18.98
N THR A 110 -25.84 -36.60 -19.68
CA THR A 110 -26.50 -36.84 -20.99
C THR A 110 -26.19 -35.82 -22.09
N GLU A 111 -25.06 -35.10 -22.03
CA GLU A 111 -24.59 -34.27 -23.15
C GLU A 111 -23.16 -34.63 -23.58
N GLN A 112 -23.02 -35.77 -24.25
CA GLN A 112 -21.93 -35.97 -25.20
C GLN A 112 -22.26 -35.18 -26.49
N ALA A 113 -22.01 -33.87 -26.49
CA ALA A 113 -22.02 -33.03 -27.71
C ALA A 113 -21.28 -31.68 -27.49
N VAL A 114 -20.08 -31.56 -28.08
CA VAL A 114 -19.32 -30.31 -28.34
C VAL A 114 -18.95 -29.45 -27.12
N GLN A 115 -17.80 -29.75 -26.50
CA GLN A 115 -17.07 -28.74 -25.73
C GLN A 115 -16.57 -27.65 -26.69
N GLY A 116 -17.30 -26.55 -26.82
CA GLY A 116 -16.89 -25.38 -27.62
C GLY A 116 -15.66 -24.70 -27.02
N ILE A 117 -14.75 -24.24 -27.88
CA ILE A 117 -13.60 -23.40 -27.52
C ILE A 117 -14.12 -22.12 -26.84
N GLN A 118 -13.54 -21.72 -25.71
CA GLN A 118 -14.02 -20.55 -24.94
C GLN A 118 -13.54 -19.24 -25.57
N ASN A 119 -14.28 -18.15 -25.37
CA ASN A 119 -13.81 -16.81 -25.76
C ASN A 119 -12.67 -16.34 -24.88
N MET A 120 -11.68 -15.67 -25.47
CA MET A 120 -10.55 -15.11 -24.75
C MET A 120 -11.00 -14.01 -23.76
N PRO A 121 -10.46 -13.99 -22.53
CA PRO A 121 -10.66 -12.88 -21.60
C PRO A 121 -10.14 -11.57 -22.20
N SER A 122 -10.98 -10.53 -22.25
CA SER A 122 -10.72 -9.46 -23.22
C SER A 122 -9.51 -8.59 -22.90
N GLY A 123 -9.26 -8.27 -21.62
CA GLY A 123 -8.14 -7.44 -21.15
C GLY A 123 -8.07 -6.00 -21.71
N VAL A 124 -8.59 -5.74 -22.91
CA VAL A 124 -8.79 -4.47 -23.60
C VAL A 124 -10.27 -4.17 -23.73
N GLY A 125 -10.61 -2.91 -23.99
CA GLY A 125 -11.99 -2.43 -24.02
C GLY A 125 -12.64 -2.34 -22.64
N VAL A 126 -11.90 -2.68 -21.58
CA VAL A 126 -12.27 -2.52 -20.19
C VAL A 126 -12.06 -1.06 -19.80
N SER A 127 -13.08 -0.45 -19.20
CA SER A 127 -12.97 0.92 -18.71
C SER A 127 -12.37 0.94 -17.31
N PHE A 128 -11.80 2.08 -16.92
CA PHE A 128 -11.24 2.27 -15.60
C PHE A 128 -11.25 3.75 -15.20
N ASP A 129 -11.20 4.01 -13.90
CA ASP A 129 -11.00 5.34 -13.36
C ASP A 129 -9.50 5.58 -13.17
N ILE A 130 -8.91 6.53 -13.90
CA ILE A 130 -7.47 6.85 -13.81
C ILE A 130 -7.08 7.46 -12.47
N THR A 131 -8.06 7.94 -11.70
CA THR A 131 -7.81 8.60 -10.41
C THR A 131 -7.78 7.63 -9.24
N THR A 132 -8.35 6.44 -9.40
CA THR A 132 -8.38 5.36 -8.39
C THR A 132 -7.69 4.08 -8.90
N GLY A 133 -7.59 3.93 -10.21
CA GLY A 133 -7.22 2.74 -10.96
C GLY A 133 -8.23 1.60 -10.89
N GLU A 134 -9.44 1.87 -10.39
CA GLU A 134 -10.52 0.91 -10.30
C GLU A 134 -11.05 0.54 -11.70
N LEU A 135 -11.18 -0.75 -11.97
CA LEU A 135 -11.79 -1.26 -13.20
C LEU A 135 -13.30 -1.09 -13.17
N LYS A 136 -13.86 -0.75 -14.33
CA LYS A 136 -15.27 -0.37 -14.55
C LYS A 136 -15.87 -1.22 -15.68
N LEU A 137 -17.12 -0.95 -16.05
CA LEU A 137 -17.83 -1.69 -17.11
C LEU A 137 -17.05 -1.69 -18.44
N PRO A 138 -16.89 -2.86 -19.12
CA PRO A 138 -16.35 -2.90 -20.48
C PRO A 138 -17.19 -2.04 -21.40
N ALA A 139 -16.53 -1.23 -22.21
CA ALA A 139 -17.16 -0.24 -23.07
C ALA A 139 -17.19 -0.67 -24.54
N ILE A 140 -16.20 -1.44 -24.97
CA ILE A 140 -16.00 -1.75 -26.39
C ILE A 140 -16.72 -3.04 -26.76
N GLN A 141 -17.33 -3.05 -27.94
CA GLN A 141 -17.90 -4.24 -28.54
C GLN A 141 -16.77 -5.14 -29.05
N LEU A 142 -16.81 -6.40 -28.64
CA LEU A 142 -15.94 -7.45 -29.16
C LEU A 142 -16.79 -8.48 -29.86
N THR A 143 -16.35 -8.91 -31.04
CA THR A 143 -17.07 -9.91 -31.84
C THR A 143 -16.27 -11.19 -31.93
N TYR A 144 -16.98 -12.31 -31.79
CA TYR A 144 -16.41 -13.65 -31.83
C TYR A 144 -17.15 -14.44 -32.91
N GLN A 145 -16.40 -15.11 -33.78
CA GLN A 145 -17.00 -15.92 -34.83
C GLN A 145 -17.58 -17.22 -34.25
N LYS A 146 -18.76 -17.60 -34.73
CA LYS A 146 -19.40 -18.86 -34.34
C LYS A 146 -18.59 -20.09 -34.79
N GLU A 147 -17.85 -19.96 -35.89
CA GLU A 147 -16.94 -20.98 -36.43
C GLU A 147 -15.55 -20.33 -36.58
N PRO A 148 -14.70 -20.36 -35.54
CA PRO A 148 -13.42 -19.66 -35.56
C PRO A 148 -12.43 -20.32 -36.52
N THR A 149 -11.69 -19.51 -37.26
CA THR A 149 -10.55 -19.97 -38.08
C THR A 149 -9.36 -20.33 -37.19
N GLN A 150 -8.37 -21.06 -37.72
CA GLN A 150 -7.15 -21.41 -36.97
C GLN A 150 -6.36 -20.17 -36.53
N GLU A 151 -6.44 -19.06 -37.27
CA GLU A 151 -5.79 -17.79 -36.92
C GLU A 151 -6.48 -17.07 -35.75
N GLN A 152 -7.74 -17.41 -35.47
CA GLN A 152 -8.52 -16.89 -34.34
C GLN A 152 -8.47 -17.79 -33.11
N ILE A 153 -7.79 -18.92 -33.18
CA ILE A 153 -7.62 -19.83 -32.05
C ILE A 153 -6.24 -19.58 -31.46
N TRP A 154 -6.22 -19.01 -30.26
CA TRP A 154 -5.01 -19.01 -29.45
C TRP A 154 -4.93 -20.29 -28.62
N LYS A 155 -3.74 -20.87 -28.53
CA LYS A 155 -3.46 -22.02 -27.68
C LYS A 155 -2.48 -21.63 -26.59
N ASP A 156 -2.87 -21.86 -25.34
CA ASP A 156 -2.01 -21.60 -24.18
C ASP A 156 -0.78 -22.51 -24.21
N PRO A 157 0.45 -21.97 -24.23
CA PRO A 157 1.66 -22.78 -24.21
C PRO A 157 1.85 -23.58 -22.92
N LEU A 158 1.17 -23.23 -21.81
CA LEU A 158 1.34 -23.90 -20.52
C LEU A 158 0.30 -25.00 -20.24
N SER A 159 -0.95 -24.80 -20.65
CA SER A 159 -2.08 -25.67 -20.24
C SER A 159 -2.80 -26.37 -21.39
N ASP A 160 -2.33 -26.20 -22.63
CA ASP A 160 -2.97 -26.70 -23.87
C ASP A 160 -4.41 -26.18 -24.12
N ASN A 161 -4.95 -25.32 -23.25
CA ASN A 161 -6.27 -24.71 -23.41
C ASN A 161 -6.32 -23.85 -24.68
N GLN A 162 -7.48 -23.85 -25.34
CA GLN A 162 -7.72 -23.08 -26.56
C GLN A 162 -8.76 -21.99 -26.31
N PHE A 163 -8.54 -20.83 -26.93
CA PHE A 163 -9.41 -19.67 -26.80
C PHE A 163 -9.67 -19.00 -28.15
N ILE A 164 -10.91 -18.57 -28.36
CA ILE A 164 -11.31 -17.76 -29.52
C ILE A 164 -10.93 -16.31 -29.25
N VAL A 165 -10.07 -15.75 -30.10
CA VAL A 165 -9.67 -14.34 -30.09
C VAL A 165 -10.74 -13.52 -30.82
N ALA A 166 -11.10 -12.37 -30.25
CA ALA A 166 -12.06 -11.46 -30.89
C ALA A 166 -11.52 -10.89 -32.21
N ASP A 167 -12.40 -10.61 -33.15
CA ASP A 167 -12.02 -10.14 -34.50
C ASP A 167 -11.24 -8.83 -34.45
N GLU A 168 -11.51 -7.99 -33.46
CA GLU A 168 -10.88 -6.68 -33.28
C GLU A 168 -9.50 -6.74 -32.59
N ILE A 169 -9.11 -7.88 -32.02
CA ILE A 169 -7.95 -7.99 -31.12
C ILE A 169 -6.80 -8.75 -31.80
N GLN A 170 -5.59 -8.24 -31.64
CA GLN A 170 -4.34 -8.99 -31.86
C GLN A 170 -3.76 -9.42 -30.51
N ILE A 171 -3.04 -10.54 -30.52
CA ILE A 171 -2.41 -11.11 -29.34
C ILE A 171 -0.91 -11.38 -29.58
N GLU A 172 -0.12 -11.19 -28.53
CA GLU A 172 1.32 -11.46 -28.54
C GLU A 172 1.72 -12.06 -27.19
N GLN A 173 2.43 -13.19 -27.19
CA GLN A 173 3.00 -13.75 -25.96
C GLN A 173 4.26 -12.96 -25.59
N ILE A 174 4.32 -12.48 -24.35
CA ILE A 174 5.45 -11.67 -23.86
C ILE A 174 6.01 -12.27 -22.59
N GLU A 175 7.31 -12.10 -22.39
CA GLU A 175 7.98 -12.37 -21.12
C GLU A 175 8.42 -11.04 -20.51
N LEU A 176 7.90 -10.72 -19.33
CA LEU A 176 8.30 -9.52 -18.59
C LEU A 176 9.28 -9.93 -17.48
N GLN A 177 10.33 -9.14 -17.35
CA GLN A 177 11.28 -9.31 -16.24
C GLN A 177 10.62 -8.96 -14.90
N PRO A 178 11.07 -9.56 -13.79
CA PRO A 178 10.64 -9.15 -12.46
C PRO A 178 10.84 -7.64 -12.24
N ASP A 179 9.85 -6.99 -11.62
CA ASP A 179 9.90 -5.57 -11.25
C ASP A 179 10.00 -5.47 -9.73
N ILE A 180 11.13 -4.98 -9.24
CA ILE A 180 11.39 -4.78 -7.82
C ILE A 180 11.69 -3.30 -7.62
N LYS A 181 10.84 -2.61 -6.86
CA LYS A 181 11.04 -1.21 -6.51
C LYS A 181 10.99 -1.02 -5.01
N ILE A 182 11.91 -0.21 -4.51
CA ILE A 182 11.98 0.24 -3.12
C ILE A 182 11.61 1.72 -3.09
N PHE A 183 10.71 2.07 -2.19
CA PHE A 183 10.21 3.41 -1.94
C PHE A 183 10.65 3.82 -0.54
N GLN A 184 11.34 4.94 -0.41
CA GLN A 184 11.80 5.47 0.87
C GLN A 184 10.70 6.24 1.61
N ASN A 185 9.69 6.68 0.87
CA ASN A 185 8.58 7.47 1.38
C ASN A 185 7.34 7.33 0.49
N GLU A 186 6.20 7.76 1.02
CA GLU A 186 4.90 7.75 0.35
C GLU A 186 4.87 8.57 -0.94
N GLN A 187 5.70 9.62 -1.04
CA GLN A 187 5.73 10.51 -2.21
C GLN A 187 6.33 9.81 -3.42
N GLU A 188 7.37 8.99 -3.22
CA GLU A 188 7.97 8.19 -4.29
C GLU A 188 6.96 7.19 -4.87
N LEU A 189 6.15 6.52 -4.04
CA LEU A 189 5.10 5.63 -4.50
C LEU A 189 4.02 6.38 -5.30
N SER A 190 3.52 7.49 -4.77
CA SER A 190 2.47 8.26 -5.46
C SER A 190 2.96 8.93 -6.74
N ASN A 191 4.25 9.26 -6.85
CA ASN A 191 4.83 9.75 -8.09
C ASN A 191 4.72 8.71 -9.21
N VAL A 192 4.76 7.41 -8.91
CA VAL A 192 4.52 6.34 -9.90
C VAL A 192 3.13 6.48 -10.51
N TRP A 193 2.11 6.76 -9.70
CA TRP A 193 0.73 6.92 -10.18
C TRP A 193 0.55 8.17 -11.03
N ILE A 194 1.12 9.30 -10.59
CA ILE A 194 1.07 10.57 -11.32
C ILE A 194 1.77 10.41 -12.68
N GLN A 195 2.96 9.79 -12.70
CA GLN A 195 3.71 9.57 -13.92
C GLN A 195 3.00 8.58 -14.86
N ALA A 196 2.41 7.51 -14.33
CA ALA A 196 1.62 6.57 -15.13
C ALA A 196 0.48 7.29 -15.86
N ALA A 197 -0.32 8.06 -15.12
CA ALA A 197 -1.41 8.83 -15.70
C ALA A 197 -0.94 9.83 -16.78
N GLN A 198 0.14 10.57 -16.51
CA GLN A 198 0.71 11.55 -17.45
C GLN A 198 1.28 10.91 -18.72
N ASN A 199 1.88 9.73 -18.59
CA ASN A 199 2.55 9.03 -19.68
C ASN A 199 1.63 8.10 -20.46
N GLY A 200 0.33 8.05 -20.13
CA GLY A 200 -0.65 7.28 -20.89
C GLY A 200 -0.65 5.77 -20.62
N TYR A 201 -0.12 5.33 -19.47
CA TYR A 201 -0.14 3.92 -19.06
C TYR A 201 -0.66 3.76 -17.62
N TRP A 202 -1.04 2.54 -17.25
CA TRP A 202 -1.45 2.20 -15.89
C TRP A 202 -0.84 0.86 -15.49
N LEU A 203 -0.34 0.74 -14.27
CA LEU A 203 0.34 -0.46 -13.77
C LEU A 203 -0.62 -1.30 -12.93
N GLY A 204 -0.48 -2.62 -12.94
CA GLY A 204 -1.28 -3.56 -12.13
C GLY A 204 -0.81 -3.72 -10.68
N GLY A 205 -1.59 -4.45 -9.88
CA GLY A 205 -1.26 -4.82 -8.49
C GLY A 205 -1.33 -3.65 -7.50
N GLN A 206 -0.36 -3.56 -6.59
CA GLN A 206 -0.24 -2.46 -5.63
C GLN A 206 -0.05 -1.10 -6.32
N TYR A 207 0.47 -1.08 -7.56
CA TYR A 207 0.56 0.14 -8.35
C TYR A 207 -0.77 0.56 -8.96
N SER A 208 -1.74 -0.33 -9.09
CA SER A 208 -3.02 -0.01 -9.75
C SER A 208 -4.02 0.67 -8.83
N HIS A 209 -3.77 0.74 -7.53
CA HIS A 209 -4.71 1.27 -6.56
C HIS A 209 -4.15 2.57 -5.99
N SER A 210 -4.56 3.72 -6.54
CA SER A 210 -4.23 5.01 -5.94
C SER A 210 -5.03 5.21 -4.67
N GLN A 211 -4.42 4.79 -3.55
CA GLN A 211 -4.98 4.88 -2.21
C GLN A 211 -4.74 6.28 -1.60
N ASP A 212 -5.47 6.58 -0.53
CA ASP A 212 -5.21 7.80 0.23
C ASP A 212 -3.79 7.78 0.81
N LEU A 213 -3.03 8.84 0.53
CA LEU A 213 -1.62 8.93 0.91
C LEU A 213 -1.39 8.79 2.43
N ASN A 214 -2.32 9.25 3.28
CA ASN A 214 -2.21 9.05 4.73
C ASN A 214 -2.37 7.56 5.10
N GLN A 215 -3.25 6.83 4.42
CA GLN A 215 -3.42 5.38 4.66
C GLN A 215 -2.14 4.61 4.29
N ILE A 216 -1.52 4.97 3.17
CA ILE A 216 -0.24 4.40 2.75
C ILE A 216 0.85 4.71 3.78
N PHE A 217 0.95 5.97 4.20
CA PHE A 217 1.92 6.39 5.21
C PHE A 217 1.77 5.58 6.49
N GLU A 218 0.55 5.52 7.05
CA GLU A 218 0.25 4.78 8.26
C GLU A 218 0.55 3.28 8.13
N LYS A 219 0.28 2.69 6.97
CA LYS A 219 0.47 1.25 6.73
C LYS A 219 1.92 0.84 6.49
N PHE A 220 2.69 1.65 5.76
CA PHE A 220 3.98 1.22 5.21
C PHE A 220 5.19 2.09 5.58
N PHE A 221 4.98 3.37 5.91
CA PHE A 221 6.09 4.32 6.10
C PHE A 221 6.23 4.84 7.53
N LYS A 222 5.19 4.68 8.35
CA LYS A 222 5.14 5.08 9.75
C LYS A 222 6.26 4.46 10.58
N GLY A 223 6.89 5.27 11.44
CA GLY A 223 7.98 4.77 12.29
C GLY A 223 9.26 4.44 11.52
N ASP A 224 9.54 5.24 10.48
CA ASP A 224 10.74 5.20 9.63
C ASP A 224 10.96 3.85 8.94
N GLN A 225 9.99 3.55 8.09
CA GLN A 225 9.98 2.35 7.27
C GLN A 225 10.11 2.74 5.80
N GLU A 226 10.70 1.84 5.04
CA GLU A 226 10.69 1.82 3.58
C GLU A 226 9.72 0.73 3.13
N MET A 227 9.20 0.88 1.92
CA MET A 227 8.29 -0.07 1.32
C MET A 227 8.94 -0.64 0.06
N SER A 228 8.83 -1.94 -0.17
CA SER A 228 9.10 -2.52 -1.48
C SER A 228 7.83 -3.08 -2.10
N VAL A 229 7.75 -2.99 -3.42
CA VAL A 229 6.80 -3.74 -4.24
C VAL A 229 7.64 -4.61 -5.17
N SER A 230 7.42 -5.92 -5.11
CA SER A 230 8.14 -6.93 -5.90
C SER A 230 7.14 -7.75 -6.69
N GLN A 231 7.20 -7.67 -8.01
CA GLN A 231 6.25 -8.30 -8.92
C GLN A 231 6.97 -9.24 -9.89
N MET A 232 6.46 -10.46 -10.03
CA MET A 232 6.91 -11.41 -11.05
C MET A 232 5.70 -11.89 -11.84
N THR A 233 5.74 -11.67 -13.15
CA THR A 233 4.64 -12.04 -14.04
C THR A 233 4.82 -13.45 -14.62
N LYS A 234 3.71 -14.09 -14.99
CA LYS A 234 3.65 -15.45 -15.54
C LYS A 234 2.61 -15.51 -16.65
N ASN A 235 2.92 -16.25 -17.72
CA ASN A 235 2.06 -16.45 -18.88
C ASN A 235 1.41 -15.14 -19.38
N VAL A 236 2.25 -14.17 -19.75
CA VAL A 236 1.77 -12.83 -20.11
C VAL A 236 1.42 -12.77 -21.59
N LEU A 237 0.22 -12.25 -21.85
CA LEU A 237 -0.26 -11.90 -23.17
C LEU A 237 -0.42 -10.40 -23.27
N ARG A 238 0.06 -9.82 -24.37
CA ARG A 238 -0.35 -8.50 -24.80
C ARG A 238 -1.56 -8.61 -25.69
N LEU A 239 -2.60 -7.86 -25.35
CA LEU A 239 -3.76 -7.66 -26.21
C LEU A 239 -3.74 -6.23 -26.72
N THR A 240 -4.03 -6.06 -27.99
CA THR A 240 -4.14 -4.73 -28.61
C THR A 240 -5.26 -4.75 -29.63
N PHE A 241 -5.94 -3.62 -29.81
CA PHE A 241 -6.85 -3.49 -30.96
C PHE A 241 -6.05 -3.43 -32.26
N LYS A 242 -6.54 -4.14 -33.29
CA LYS A 242 -5.95 -4.11 -34.64
C LYS A 242 -6.07 -2.72 -35.27
N ASN A 243 -7.13 -1.98 -34.93
CA ASN A 243 -7.49 -0.70 -35.53
C ASN A 243 -7.94 0.28 -34.42
N ASP A 244 -7.78 1.58 -34.66
CA ASP A 244 -8.23 2.63 -33.71
C ASP A 244 -9.75 2.93 -33.79
N ASN A 245 -10.47 2.35 -34.76
CA ASN A 245 -11.91 2.54 -34.92
C ASN A 245 -12.69 1.63 -33.96
N LEU A 246 -12.79 2.06 -32.70
CA LEU A 246 -13.45 1.30 -31.64
C LEU A 246 -14.96 1.56 -31.64
N SER A 247 -15.75 0.48 -31.61
CA SER A 247 -17.20 0.57 -31.50
C SER A 247 -17.64 0.34 -30.06
N LEU A 248 -18.48 1.23 -29.52
CA LEU A 248 -19.09 1.02 -28.20
C LEU A 248 -20.04 -0.18 -28.24
N ASN A 249 -20.06 -0.97 -27.16
CA ASN A 249 -21.10 -1.97 -26.97
C ASN A 249 -22.46 -1.29 -26.74
N LYS A 250 -23.53 -2.08 -26.87
CA LYS A 250 -24.91 -1.56 -26.79
C LYS A 250 -25.23 -0.86 -25.46
N TYR A 251 -24.61 -1.25 -24.34
CA TYR A 251 -24.86 -0.64 -23.03
C TYR A 251 -24.11 0.67 -22.88
N ALA A 252 -22.82 0.69 -23.24
CA ALA A 252 -22.00 1.89 -23.27
C ALA A 252 -22.62 2.96 -24.17
N GLN A 253 -23.08 2.56 -25.36
CA GLN A 253 -23.76 3.46 -26.28
C GLN A 253 -25.04 4.04 -25.69
N ARG A 254 -25.88 3.21 -25.02
CA ARG A 254 -27.09 3.68 -24.33
C ARG A 254 -26.76 4.63 -23.18
N ALA A 255 -25.73 4.33 -22.40
CA ALA A 255 -25.31 5.16 -21.26
C ALA A 255 -24.83 6.55 -21.72
N VAL A 256 -23.99 6.59 -22.77
CA VAL A 256 -23.55 7.86 -23.37
C VAL A 256 -24.73 8.64 -23.96
N ASN A 257 -25.65 7.96 -24.66
CA ASN A 257 -26.83 8.61 -25.24
C ASN A 257 -27.82 9.16 -24.18
N ALA A 258 -27.74 8.69 -22.94
CA ALA A 258 -28.56 9.16 -21.84
C ALA A 258 -28.00 10.43 -21.17
N LEU A 259 -26.74 10.82 -21.47
CA LEU A 259 -26.14 12.01 -20.88
C LEU A 259 -26.80 13.29 -21.43
N PRO A 260 -27.11 14.27 -20.57
CA PRO A 260 -27.71 15.53 -20.98
C PRO A 260 -26.68 16.42 -21.70
N GLN A 261 -27.14 17.19 -22.68
CA GLN A 261 -26.32 18.21 -23.35
C GLN A 261 -26.02 19.40 -22.43
N GLU A 262 -26.89 19.72 -21.48
CA GLU A 262 -26.59 20.68 -20.42
C GLU A 262 -25.69 20.04 -19.37
N TYR A 263 -24.62 20.74 -18.97
CA TYR A 263 -23.65 20.19 -18.03
C TYR A 263 -24.23 20.12 -16.61
N SER A 264 -24.46 18.90 -16.13
CA SER A 264 -24.75 18.61 -14.71
C SER A 264 -23.59 17.81 -14.11
N PRO A 265 -22.80 18.39 -13.19
CA PRO A 265 -21.68 17.70 -12.55
C PRO A 265 -22.07 16.36 -11.93
N GLU A 266 -23.25 16.28 -11.32
CA GLU A 266 -23.73 15.09 -10.62
C GLU A 266 -24.04 13.95 -11.59
N VAL A 267 -24.73 14.25 -12.70
CA VAL A 267 -25.09 13.25 -13.72
C VAL A 267 -23.85 12.68 -14.41
N TYR A 268 -22.90 13.54 -14.75
CA TYR A 268 -21.64 13.09 -15.35
C TYR A 268 -20.77 12.32 -14.36
N ASN A 269 -20.76 12.69 -13.08
CA ASN A 269 -20.08 11.89 -12.06
C ASN A 269 -20.72 10.52 -11.87
N ASP A 270 -22.06 10.41 -11.85
CA ASP A 270 -22.76 9.12 -11.77
C ASP A 270 -22.40 8.19 -12.95
N PHE A 271 -22.21 8.77 -14.16
CA PHE A 271 -21.67 8.04 -15.31
C PHE A 271 -20.22 7.57 -15.07
N LEU A 272 -19.33 8.47 -14.64
CA LEU A 272 -17.91 8.15 -14.38
C LEU A 272 -17.74 7.12 -13.25
N GLU A 273 -18.63 7.06 -12.27
CA GLU A 273 -18.61 6.01 -11.23
C GLU A 273 -18.85 4.62 -11.80
N SER A 274 -19.64 4.51 -12.87
CA SER A 274 -20.05 3.24 -13.46
C SER A 274 -19.13 2.80 -14.60
N TRP A 275 -18.74 3.77 -15.42
CA TRP A 275 -18.02 3.56 -16.67
C TRP A 275 -16.56 4.02 -16.58
N GLY A 276 -16.15 4.72 -15.53
CA GLY A 276 -14.78 5.20 -15.39
C GLY A 276 -14.48 6.42 -16.25
N THR A 277 -13.20 6.74 -16.35
CA THR A 277 -12.69 7.94 -17.04
C THR A 277 -11.99 7.62 -18.35
N HIS A 278 -11.43 6.40 -18.46
CA HIS A 278 -10.62 5.96 -19.59
C HIS A 278 -10.95 4.52 -19.97
N ILE A 279 -10.58 4.14 -21.18
CA ILE A 279 -10.77 2.80 -21.74
C ILE A 279 -9.41 2.26 -22.17
N SER A 280 -9.13 1.03 -21.75
CA SER A 280 -7.90 0.31 -22.12
C SER A 280 -7.91 -0.11 -23.59
N VAL A 281 -6.81 0.15 -24.32
CA VAL A 281 -6.69 -0.20 -25.76
C VAL A 281 -5.47 -1.06 -26.08
N ASP A 282 -4.48 -1.08 -25.19
CA ASP A 282 -3.32 -1.97 -25.21
C ASP A 282 -3.05 -2.40 -23.78
N THR A 283 -3.06 -3.71 -23.51
CA THR A 283 -2.89 -4.24 -22.15
C THR A 283 -2.03 -5.48 -22.11
N TYR A 284 -1.48 -5.75 -20.92
CA TYR A 284 -0.92 -7.03 -20.56
C TYR A 284 -1.89 -7.75 -19.62
N ILE A 285 -2.23 -8.99 -19.96
CA ILE A 285 -2.94 -9.91 -19.07
C ILE A 285 -2.09 -11.13 -18.76
N GLY A 286 -2.34 -11.80 -17.64
CA GLY A 286 -1.63 -13.03 -17.27
C GLY A 286 -1.75 -13.31 -15.79
N GLY A 287 -0.73 -13.93 -15.21
CA GLY A 287 -0.61 -14.11 -13.77
C GLY A 287 0.49 -13.22 -13.21
N MET A 288 0.40 -12.87 -11.94
CA MET A 288 1.45 -12.13 -11.24
C MET A 288 1.56 -12.56 -9.79
N ILE A 289 2.77 -12.82 -9.34
CA ILE A 289 3.11 -12.93 -7.92
C ILE A 289 3.54 -11.54 -7.46
N GLU A 290 2.91 -11.03 -6.41
CA GLU A 290 3.25 -9.74 -5.82
C GLU A 290 3.56 -9.91 -4.33
N LYS A 291 4.69 -9.35 -3.92
CA LYS A 291 5.05 -9.18 -2.52
C LYS A 291 5.23 -7.71 -2.21
N VAL A 292 4.51 -7.24 -1.19
CA VAL A 292 4.70 -5.90 -0.62
C VAL A 292 5.28 -6.06 0.76
N SER A 293 6.48 -5.53 0.96
CA SER A 293 7.18 -5.59 2.23
C SER A 293 7.39 -4.19 2.78
N ALA A 294 7.23 -4.04 4.09
CA ALA A 294 7.70 -2.86 4.82
C ALA A 294 8.91 -3.26 5.65
N PHE A 295 9.99 -2.48 5.61
CA PHE A 295 11.20 -2.79 6.35
C PHE A 295 11.82 -1.53 6.93
N LYS A 296 12.58 -1.69 8.02
CA LYS A 296 13.22 -0.55 8.67
C LYS A 296 14.28 0.08 7.76
N SER A 297 14.32 1.41 7.68
CA SER A 297 15.35 2.14 6.92
C SER A 297 16.78 1.83 7.39
N CYS A 298 16.96 1.38 8.65
CA CYS A 298 18.26 0.96 9.16
C CYS A 298 18.80 -0.33 8.53
N VAL A 299 18.01 -1.05 7.71
CA VAL A 299 18.53 -2.15 6.87
C VAL A 299 19.70 -1.65 6.00
N ASN A 300 19.58 -0.41 5.49
CA ASN A 300 20.56 0.21 4.60
C ASN A 300 21.72 0.90 5.34
N ALA A 301 21.68 0.97 6.67
CA ALA A 301 22.60 1.78 7.47
C ALA A 301 23.18 0.97 8.63
N SER A 302 24.43 0.52 8.50
CA SER A 302 25.28 0.16 9.66
C SER A 302 26.75 0.51 9.41
N PRO A 303 27.14 1.80 9.43
CA PRO A 303 28.52 2.26 9.36
C PRO A 303 29.53 1.54 10.25
N SER A 304 29.10 0.98 11.39
CA SER A 304 29.98 0.34 12.37
C SER A 304 30.15 -1.17 12.17
N PHE A 305 29.41 -1.78 11.23
CA PHE A 305 29.43 -3.23 10.96
C PHE A 305 29.10 -3.45 9.48
N ASN A 306 30.11 -3.59 8.63
CA ASN A 306 30.00 -3.82 7.18
C ASN A 306 28.96 -2.97 6.39
N GLY A 307 28.49 -1.83 6.91
CA GLY A 307 27.67 -0.87 6.18
C GLY A 307 26.15 -1.12 6.18
N GLY A 308 25.65 -2.22 6.74
CA GLY A 308 24.26 -2.68 6.48
C GLY A 308 24.19 -3.41 5.14
N LEU A 309 22.98 -3.64 4.61
CA LEU A 309 22.83 -4.17 3.26
C LEU A 309 22.93 -3.02 2.25
N SER A 310 23.72 -3.22 1.19
CA SER A 310 23.66 -2.31 0.04
C SER A 310 22.27 -2.40 -0.61
N PRO A 311 21.84 -1.36 -1.35
CA PRO A 311 20.59 -1.43 -2.11
C PRO A 311 20.51 -2.66 -3.03
N GLN A 312 21.62 -3.09 -3.63
CA GLN A 312 21.64 -4.31 -4.45
C GLN A 312 21.44 -5.58 -3.63
N GLN A 313 21.97 -5.65 -2.41
CA GLN A 313 21.76 -6.79 -1.52
C GLN A 313 20.31 -6.86 -1.03
N VAL A 314 19.67 -5.72 -0.78
CA VAL A 314 18.23 -5.66 -0.46
C VAL A 314 17.39 -6.12 -1.66
N GLU A 315 17.69 -5.61 -2.86
CA GLU A 315 17.02 -6.03 -4.09
C GLU A 315 17.19 -7.53 -4.36
N GLN A 316 18.39 -8.07 -4.13
CA GLN A 316 18.65 -9.51 -4.25
C GLN A 316 17.85 -10.31 -3.21
N ALA A 317 17.75 -9.84 -1.96
CA ALA A 317 16.95 -10.49 -0.93
C ALA A 317 15.46 -10.52 -1.31
N LEU A 318 14.92 -9.41 -1.83
CA LEU A 318 13.55 -9.33 -2.35
C LEU A 318 13.34 -10.26 -3.55
N ASN A 319 14.30 -10.32 -4.47
CA ASN A 319 14.24 -11.21 -5.63
C ASN A 319 14.26 -12.69 -5.22
N ASN A 320 15.09 -13.06 -4.23
CA ASN A 320 15.10 -14.40 -3.69
C ASN A 320 13.71 -14.79 -3.14
N GLU A 321 13.08 -13.91 -2.37
CA GLU A 321 11.75 -14.17 -1.81
C GLU A 321 10.66 -14.27 -2.87
N LEU A 322 10.74 -13.46 -3.91
CA LEU A 322 9.83 -13.49 -5.04
C LEU A 322 9.89 -14.84 -5.78
N ASN A 323 11.08 -15.45 -5.84
CA ASN A 323 11.32 -16.78 -6.39
C ASN A 323 11.08 -17.93 -5.39
N GLY A 324 10.59 -17.64 -4.18
CA GLY A 324 10.35 -18.65 -3.14
C GLY A 324 11.61 -19.14 -2.42
N ASN A 325 12.76 -18.51 -2.65
CA ASN A 325 14.00 -18.77 -1.92
C ASN A 325 14.01 -17.98 -0.59
N GLN A 326 14.86 -18.39 0.34
CA GLN A 326 15.07 -17.63 1.57
C GLN A 326 15.80 -16.32 1.28
N ALA A 327 15.30 -15.22 1.85
CA ALA A 327 16.05 -13.98 1.93
C ALA A 327 17.26 -14.13 2.85
N ASP A 328 18.18 -13.16 2.73
CA ASP A 328 19.18 -12.89 3.75
C ASP A 328 18.53 -12.75 5.14
N GLY A 329 19.12 -13.40 6.15
CA GLY A 329 18.56 -13.45 7.51
C GLY A 329 18.51 -12.08 8.20
N TYR A 330 19.46 -11.18 7.90
CA TYR A 330 19.49 -9.83 8.45
C TYR A 330 18.34 -9.00 7.89
N PHE A 331 18.07 -9.10 6.58
CA PHE A 331 16.90 -8.49 5.93
C PHE A 331 15.59 -9.07 6.48
N ALA A 332 15.46 -10.40 6.47
CA ALA A 332 14.23 -11.11 6.86
C ALA A 332 13.79 -10.76 8.29
N ALA A 333 14.74 -10.58 9.22
CA ALA A 333 14.47 -10.20 10.61
C ALA A 333 14.01 -8.75 10.80
N ARG A 334 14.13 -7.89 9.78
CA ARG A 334 13.84 -6.45 9.83
C ARG A 334 12.74 -6.02 8.85
N ARG A 335 12.09 -6.99 8.22
CA ARG A 335 11.03 -6.77 7.25
C ARG A 335 9.75 -7.50 7.63
N LYS A 336 8.63 -6.84 7.38
CA LYS A 336 7.28 -7.39 7.47
C LYS A 336 6.73 -7.55 6.06
N ILE A 337 6.33 -8.77 5.70
CA ILE A 337 5.52 -8.97 4.49
C ILE A 337 4.10 -8.53 4.83
N ALA A 338 3.66 -7.44 4.20
CA ALA A 338 2.34 -6.87 4.37
C ALA A 338 1.34 -7.41 3.37
N VAL A 339 1.82 -7.85 2.19
CA VAL A 339 1.02 -8.46 1.12
C VAL A 339 1.84 -9.57 0.48
N ASP A 340 1.23 -10.74 0.28
CA ASP A 340 1.76 -11.84 -0.53
C ASP A 340 0.62 -12.42 -1.35
N HIS A 341 0.46 -11.91 -2.57
CA HIS A 341 -0.69 -12.18 -3.42
C HIS A 341 -0.25 -12.85 -4.72
N ARG A 342 -1.17 -13.67 -5.25
CA ARG A 342 -1.13 -14.17 -6.62
C ARG A 342 -2.36 -13.65 -7.36
N PHE A 343 -2.12 -12.90 -8.42
CA PHE A 343 -3.16 -12.37 -9.31
C PHE A 343 -3.36 -13.29 -10.50
N GLY A 344 -4.61 -13.56 -10.85
CA GLY A 344 -4.96 -14.48 -11.95
C GLY A 344 -4.86 -15.93 -11.54
N GLY A 345 -5.30 -16.81 -12.43
CA GLY A 345 -5.42 -18.25 -12.16
C GLY A 345 -6.39 -18.55 -11.01
N ASN A 346 -6.32 -19.80 -10.53
CA ASN A 346 -7.06 -20.26 -9.36
C ASN A 346 -6.14 -20.23 -8.13
N PRO A 347 -6.31 -19.26 -7.20
CA PRO A 347 -5.43 -19.12 -6.05
C PRO A 347 -5.52 -20.30 -5.07
N GLU A 348 -6.61 -21.07 -5.09
CA GLU A 348 -6.75 -22.26 -4.24
C GLU A 348 -5.91 -23.45 -4.71
N ASN A 349 -5.51 -23.45 -5.99
CA ASN A 349 -4.65 -24.49 -6.54
C ASN A 349 -3.18 -24.03 -6.57
N GLN A 350 -2.61 -23.74 -5.40
CA GLN A 350 -1.28 -23.12 -5.30
C GLN A 350 -0.16 -23.89 -6.03
N SER A 351 -0.19 -25.22 -6.04
CA SER A 351 0.83 -26.07 -6.69
C SER A 351 0.73 -26.10 -8.21
N ASN A 352 -0.46 -25.83 -8.76
CA ASN A 352 -0.71 -25.84 -10.21
C ASN A 352 -1.22 -24.48 -10.72
N TRP A 353 -1.00 -23.43 -9.94
CA TRP A 353 -1.60 -22.11 -10.16
C TRP A 353 -1.24 -21.56 -11.55
N GLU A 354 0.01 -21.71 -11.99
CA GLU A 354 0.48 -21.22 -13.29
C GLU A 354 -0.34 -21.79 -14.46
N ASN A 355 -0.71 -23.07 -14.40
CA ASN A 355 -1.48 -23.76 -15.44
C ASN A 355 -2.96 -23.35 -15.48
N THR A 356 -3.42 -22.58 -14.50
CA THR A 356 -4.80 -22.07 -14.46
C THR A 356 -4.91 -20.61 -14.90
N ILE A 357 -3.77 -19.94 -15.15
CA ILE A 357 -3.73 -18.52 -15.48
C ILE A 357 -4.54 -18.20 -16.74
N SER A 358 -4.38 -18.96 -17.82
CA SER A 358 -5.04 -18.67 -19.10
C SER A 358 -6.56 -18.68 -19.03
N GLN A 359 -7.14 -19.47 -18.11
CA GLN A 359 -8.58 -19.54 -17.89
C GLN A 359 -9.13 -18.36 -17.07
N ASN A 360 -8.30 -17.78 -16.20
CA ASN A 360 -8.68 -16.64 -15.35
C ASN A 360 -7.52 -15.64 -15.27
N PRO A 361 -7.12 -15.02 -16.38
CA PRO A 361 -5.99 -14.12 -16.40
C PRO A 361 -6.38 -12.80 -15.77
N ALA A 362 -5.36 -12.07 -15.36
CA ALA A 362 -5.46 -10.86 -14.60
C ALA A 362 -4.86 -9.72 -15.44
N LEU A 363 -5.50 -8.53 -15.49
CA LEU A 363 -4.98 -7.31 -16.11
C LEU A 363 -3.72 -6.74 -15.43
N LEU A 364 -2.55 -7.20 -15.86
CA LEU A 364 -1.25 -6.84 -15.26
C LEU A 364 -0.81 -5.41 -15.55
N LYS A 365 -1.19 -4.85 -16.70
CA LYS A 365 -0.80 -3.49 -17.11
C LYS A 365 -1.70 -2.96 -18.22
N ILE A 366 -1.96 -1.67 -18.23
CA ILE A 366 -2.51 -0.93 -19.37
C ILE A 366 -1.37 -0.14 -20.01
N ASN A 367 -0.95 -0.52 -21.21
CA ASN A 367 0.14 0.16 -21.93
C ASN A 367 -0.33 1.41 -22.65
N LYS A 368 -1.60 1.44 -23.07
CA LYS A 368 -2.25 2.57 -23.73
C LYS A 368 -3.72 2.59 -23.37
N PHE A 369 -4.25 3.78 -23.14
CA PHE A 369 -5.67 4.02 -22.94
C PHE A 369 -6.14 5.26 -23.70
N VAL A 370 -7.46 5.38 -23.87
CA VAL A 370 -8.11 6.56 -24.43
C VAL A 370 -9.13 7.11 -23.45
N SER A 371 -9.31 8.43 -23.41
CA SER A 371 -10.31 9.07 -22.56
C SER A 371 -11.72 8.84 -23.13
N TRP A 372 -12.71 8.69 -22.26
CA TRP A 372 -14.10 8.41 -22.67
C TRP A 372 -14.67 9.44 -23.64
N ASP A 373 -14.32 10.72 -23.49
CA ASP A 373 -14.78 11.81 -24.37
C ASP A 373 -14.38 11.60 -25.84
N SER A 374 -13.29 10.86 -26.09
CA SER A 374 -12.84 10.57 -27.46
C SER A 374 -13.76 9.65 -28.24
N LEU A 375 -14.62 8.88 -27.55
CA LEU A 375 -15.57 7.95 -28.16
C LEU A 375 -17.01 8.48 -28.22
N VAL A 376 -17.23 9.73 -27.80
CA VAL A 376 -18.53 10.39 -27.83
C VAL A 376 -18.69 11.16 -29.14
N ALA A 377 -19.76 10.87 -29.88
CA ALA A 377 -20.06 11.53 -31.15
C ALA A 377 -20.73 12.92 -30.98
N ASP A 378 -21.59 13.09 -29.97
CA ASP A 378 -22.21 14.38 -29.67
C ASP A 378 -21.16 15.37 -29.11
N ALA A 379 -20.97 16.48 -29.80
CA ALA A 379 -19.92 17.45 -29.48
C ALA A 379 -20.11 18.12 -28.11
N GLN A 380 -21.34 18.35 -27.67
CA GLN A 380 -21.61 18.99 -26.39
C GLN A 380 -21.42 17.99 -25.25
N VAL A 381 -21.94 16.77 -25.38
CA VAL A 381 -21.73 15.71 -24.39
C VAL A 381 -20.24 15.38 -24.27
N LYS A 382 -19.50 15.38 -25.38
CA LYS A 382 -18.04 15.22 -25.39
C LYS A 382 -17.33 16.28 -24.54
N GLN A 383 -17.63 17.56 -24.75
CA GLN A 383 -17.00 18.66 -24.00
C GLN A 383 -17.34 18.57 -22.50
N ASN A 384 -18.60 18.29 -22.18
CA ASN A 384 -19.06 18.13 -20.80
C ASN A 384 -18.37 16.94 -20.10
N LEU A 385 -18.20 15.82 -20.80
CA LEU A 385 -17.52 14.63 -20.27
C LEU A 385 -16.03 14.90 -20.07
N GLN A 386 -15.39 15.58 -21.01
CA GLN A 386 -14.01 16.04 -20.87
C GLN A 386 -13.85 16.94 -19.63
N GLN A 387 -14.77 17.88 -19.42
CA GLN A 387 -14.78 18.74 -18.24
C GLN A 387 -14.94 17.94 -16.95
N ALA A 388 -15.87 16.98 -16.90
CA ALA A 388 -16.09 16.12 -15.73
C ALA A 388 -14.85 15.29 -15.38
N ILE A 389 -14.21 14.67 -16.39
CA ILE A 389 -12.97 13.89 -16.22
C ILE A 389 -11.84 14.78 -15.68
N MET A 390 -11.65 15.96 -16.26
CA MET A 390 -10.64 16.91 -15.82
C MET A 390 -10.87 17.38 -14.38
N ASN A 391 -12.12 17.67 -14.00
CA ASN A 391 -12.47 18.04 -12.63
C ASN A 391 -12.15 16.91 -11.64
N ARG A 392 -12.41 15.66 -12.00
CA ARG A 392 -12.10 14.48 -11.17
C ARG A 392 -10.59 14.31 -10.97
N ILE A 393 -9.80 14.45 -12.04
CA ILE A 393 -8.33 14.41 -11.99
C ILE A 393 -7.79 15.54 -11.10
N GLU A 394 -8.31 16.76 -11.25
CA GLU A 394 -7.84 17.90 -10.46
C GLU A 394 -8.21 17.77 -8.97
N SER A 395 -9.40 17.26 -8.66
CA SER A 395 -9.80 16.93 -7.29
C SER A 395 -8.86 15.92 -6.63
N MET A 396 -8.44 14.88 -7.36
CA MET A 396 -7.43 13.93 -6.90
C MET A 396 -6.09 14.62 -6.59
N LYS A 397 -5.58 15.47 -7.49
CA LYS A 397 -4.33 16.22 -7.25
C LYS A 397 -4.42 17.11 -6.01
N GLN A 398 -5.55 17.79 -5.81
CA GLN A 398 -5.73 18.65 -4.64
C GLN A 398 -5.74 17.83 -3.33
N ARG A 399 -6.42 16.68 -3.31
CA ARG A 399 -6.36 15.74 -2.17
C ARG A 399 -4.93 15.30 -1.88
N TYR A 400 -4.16 14.99 -2.91
CA TYR A 400 -2.75 14.63 -2.79
C TYR A 400 -1.91 15.73 -2.13
N ILE A 401 -2.02 16.97 -2.60
CA ILE A 401 -1.30 18.13 -2.03
C ILE A 401 -1.66 18.31 -0.54
N ASN A 402 -2.95 18.22 -0.21
CA ASN A 402 -3.41 18.35 1.18
C ASN A 402 -2.85 17.22 2.08
N ASN A 403 -2.86 15.99 1.58
CA ASN A 403 -2.33 14.83 2.31
C ASN A 403 -0.82 14.92 2.52
N GLN A 404 -0.06 15.40 1.53
CA GLN A 404 1.38 15.61 1.69
C GLN A 404 1.71 16.55 2.85
N GLN A 405 0.96 17.65 2.99
CA GLN A 405 1.15 18.59 4.10
C GLN A 405 0.85 17.94 5.46
N SER A 406 -0.24 17.16 5.55
CA SER A 406 -0.58 16.37 6.74
C SER A 406 0.55 15.41 7.12
N ILE A 407 1.07 14.65 6.16
CA ILE A 407 2.11 13.65 6.42
C ILE A 407 3.45 14.30 6.81
N LEU A 408 3.80 15.44 6.22
CA LEU A 408 4.98 16.20 6.65
C LEU A 408 4.88 16.64 8.11
N GLN A 409 3.69 17.07 8.55
CA GLN A 409 3.44 17.40 9.96
C GLN A 409 3.54 16.15 10.85
N GLN A 410 2.94 15.03 10.45
CA GLN A 410 3.04 13.76 11.19
C GLN A 410 4.48 13.28 11.32
N ARG A 411 5.26 13.27 10.22
CA ARG A 411 6.69 12.93 10.24
C ARG A 411 7.50 13.85 11.15
N THR A 412 7.18 15.14 11.19
CA THR A 412 7.83 16.10 12.08
C THR A 412 7.51 15.78 13.54
N ILE A 413 6.24 15.48 13.86
CA ILE A 413 5.81 15.07 15.19
C ILE A 413 6.50 13.75 15.58
N GLU A 414 6.53 12.74 14.71
CA GLU A 414 7.17 11.45 15.00
C GLU A 414 8.67 11.58 15.28
N LYS A 415 9.40 12.34 14.47
CA LYS A 415 10.84 12.57 14.66
C LYS A 415 11.13 13.33 15.94
N ASN A 416 10.31 14.34 16.26
CA ASN A 416 10.57 15.25 17.37
C ASN A 416 9.94 14.81 18.68
N SER A 417 8.91 13.97 18.67
CA SER A 417 8.18 13.52 19.88
C SER A 417 9.06 12.75 20.86
N PRO A 418 8.77 12.77 22.17
CA PRO A 418 9.46 11.96 23.16
C PRO A 418 9.41 10.46 22.82
N LYS A 419 10.51 9.73 23.07
CA LYS A 419 10.63 8.28 22.79
C LYS A 419 11.05 7.51 24.02
N THR A 420 10.63 6.25 24.13
CA THR A 420 11.12 5.36 25.18
C THR A 420 12.37 4.66 24.68
N ALA A 421 13.44 4.64 25.47
CA ALA A 421 14.67 4.00 25.08
C ALA A 421 15.28 3.16 26.21
N TYR A 422 16.07 2.17 25.81
CA TYR A 422 16.96 1.40 26.65
C TYR A 422 18.38 1.60 26.15
N ALA A 423 19.29 1.83 27.08
CA ALA A 423 20.70 1.87 26.81
C ALA A 423 21.30 0.52 27.18
N ILE A 424 22.26 0.05 26.41
CA ILE A 424 22.99 -1.19 26.66
C ILE A 424 24.47 -0.88 26.52
N GLN A 425 25.27 -1.45 27.40
CA GLN A 425 26.72 -1.34 27.32
C GLN A 425 27.33 -2.71 27.60
N GLY A 426 28.45 -3.01 26.97
CA GLY A 426 29.15 -4.26 27.20
C GLY A 426 30.56 -4.27 26.65
N ASN A 427 31.21 -5.42 26.84
CA ASN A 427 32.58 -5.66 26.43
C ASN A 427 32.73 -7.06 25.82
N GLY A 428 33.68 -7.19 24.89
CA GLY A 428 34.24 -8.48 24.50
C GLY A 428 35.06 -9.09 25.64
N ASN A 429 35.56 -10.30 25.44
CA ASN A 429 36.42 -10.95 26.44
C ASN A 429 37.63 -10.05 26.74
N THR A 430 37.81 -9.68 27.99
CA THR A 430 38.81 -8.66 28.36
C THR A 430 39.66 -9.13 29.52
N ASP A 431 40.96 -8.88 29.46
CA ASP A 431 41.86 -9.10 30.59
C ASP A 431 41.74 -7.89 31.53
N VAL A 432 41.03 -8.05 32.65
CA VAL A 432 40.85 -6.93 33.58
C VAL A 432 42.06 -6.86 34.51
N PHE A 433 43.01 -5.97 34.22
CA PHE A 433 43.87 -5.40 35.26
C PHE A 433 44.05 -3.88 35.07
N LEU A 434 43.43 -3.13 35.99
CA LEU A 434 43.87 -1.78 36.36
C LEU A 434 45.36 -1.83 36.72
N HIS A 435 46.11 -0.80 36.30
CA HIS A 435 47.55 -0.54 36.50
C HIS A 435 48.09 -0.63 37.96
N ILE A 436 47.83 -1.71 38.67
CA ILE A 436 48.24 -1.92 40.05
C ILE A 436 48.80 -3.35 40.13
N THR A 437 50.11 -3.44 39.90
CA THR A 437 50.99 -4.61 40.06
C THR A 437 50.95 -5.68 38.96
N ASP A 438 52.11 -5.84 38.31
CA ASP A 438 52.36 -6.76 37.21
C ASP A 438 52.13 -8.23 37.61
N LYS A 439 51.48 -8.99 36.72
CA LYS A 439 51.50 -10.46 36.56
C LYS A 439 50.33 -11.31 37.10
N ILE A 440 49.09 -10.85 36.98
CA ILE A 440 47.94 -11.78 36.98
C ILE A 440 47.04 -11.42 35.80
N HIS A 441 46.82 -12.36 34.88
CA HIS A 441 45.83 -12.24 33.80
C HIS A 441 44.56 -12.95 34.26
N LEU A 442 43.52 -12.19 34.59
CA LEU A 442 42.20 -12.73 34.91
C LEU A 442 41.26 -12.37 33.76
N PRO A 443 40.90 -13.35 32.90
CA PRO A 443 39.92 -13.11 31.86
C PRO A 443 38.58 -12.78 32.52
N ALA A 444 38.08 -11.57 32.29
CA ALA A 444 36.71 -11.24 32.61
C ALA A 444 35.83 -11.67 31.43
N PRO A 445 34.84 -12.54 31.68
CA PRO A 445 33.93 -12.96 30.64
C PRO A 445 33.16 -11.78 30.07
N LEU A 446 32.62 -11.97 28.86
CA LEU A 446 31.70 -11.04 28.23
C LEU A 446 30.63 -10.60 29.23
N LYS A 447 30.54 -9.30 29.48
CA LYS A 447 29.57 -8.71 30.38
C LYS A 447 28.83 -7.60 29.64
N TYR A 448 27.54 -7.52 29.88
CA TYR A 448 26.71 -6.43 29.42
C TYR A 448 25.75 -6.00 30.53
N VAL A 449 25.29 -4.75 30.45
CA VAL A 449 24.30 -4.18 31.36
C VAL A 449 23.29 -3.41 30.52
N VAL A 450 22.02 -3.57 30.87
CA VAL A 450 20.90 -2.80 30.30
C VAL A 450 20.47 -1.75 31.31
N SER A 451 20.21 -0.54 30.86
CA SER A 451 19.62 0.50 31.70
C SER A 451 18.16 0.21 32.02
N ASN A 452 17.62 0.86 33.04
CA ASN A 452 16.18 1.04 33.14
C ASN A 452 15.66 1.80 31.91
N PRO A 453 14.38 1.61 31.51
CA PRO A 453 13.79 2.41 30.45
C PRO A 453 13.81 3.89 30.83
N PHE A 454 14.21 4.74 29.90
CA PHE A 454 14.19 6.19 30.08
C PHE A 454 13.47 6.87 28.91
N GLN A 455 12.85 8.01 29.20
CA GLN A 455 12.14 8.79 28.19
C GLN A 455 13.09 9.82 27.60
N MET A 456 13.42 9.67 26.33
CA MET A 456 14.07 10.69 25.51
C MET A 456 13.15 11.88 25.32
N LYS A 457 13.60 13.08 25.68
CA LYS A 457 12.86 14.32 25.46
C LYS A 457 12.76 14.66 23.98
N GLU A 458 11.85 15.58 23.67
CA GLU A 458 11.66 16.07 22.31
C GLU A 458 12.90 16.80 21.78
N ALA A 459 13.13 16.73 20.47
CA ALA A 459 14.32 17.31 19.84
C ALA A 459 14.41 18.84 20.02
N SER A 460 13.28 19.53 20.12
CA SER A 460 13.18 20.98 20.42
C SER A 460 13.77 21.36 21.78
N ILE A 461 13.66 20.49 22.78
CA ILE A 461 14.23 20.70 24.12
C ILE A 461 15.74 20.38 24.12
N CYS A 462 16.17 19.52 23.19
CA CYS A 462 17.52 18.96 23.12
C CYS A 462 18.17 19.15 21.75
N PRO A 463 18.37 20.40 21.30
CA PRO A 463 19.01 20.65 20.03
C PRO A 463 20.46 20.18 20.04
N PRO A 464 21.02 19.79 18.87
CA PRO A 464 22.42 19.43 18.79
C PRO A 464 23.30 20.60 19.25
N GLN A 465 24.43 20.29 19.89
CA GLN A 465 25.42 21.27 20.38
C GLN A 465 24.98 22.09 21.60
N LEU A 466 23.87 21.73 22.26
CA LEU A 466 23.53 22.34 23.54
C LEU A 466 24.67 22.09 24.54
N GLN A 467 25.07 23.15 25.27
CA GLN A 467 26.20 23.06 26.20
C GLN A 467 25.99 21.92 27.20
N LEU A 468 27.10 21.25 27.57
CA LEU A 468 27.07 20.04 28.39
C LEU A 468 26.15 20.16 29.61
N ILE A 469 26.26 21.27 30.35
CA ILE A 469 25.46 21.56 31.56
C ILE A 469 23.97 21.62 31.24
N PHE A 470 23.55 22.38 30.22
CA PHE A 470 22.13 22.55 29.90
C PHE A 470 21.48 21.26 29.41
N SER A 471 22.17 20.50 28.59
CA SER A 471 21.63 19.20 28.20
C SER A 471 21.71 18.13 29.28
N MET A 472 22.60 18.21 30.27
CA MET A 472 22.52 17.30 31.43
C MET A 472 21.21 17.50 32.20
N ILE A 473 20.65 18.71 32.15
CA ILE A 473 19.38 19.05 32.80
C ILE A 473 18.20 18.72 31.87
N ASN A 474 18.33 19.05 30.59
CA ASN A 474 17.20 19.06 29.66
C ASN A 474 17.09 17.80 28.80
N CYS A 475 18.18 17.03 28.67
CA CYS A 475 18.26 15.87 27.79
C CYS A 475 18.40 14.57 28.55
N SER A 476 17.90 13.50 27.95
CA SER A 476 17.73 12.24 28.64
C SER A 476 19.02 11.44 28.68
N SER A 477 19.30 10.86 29.85
CA SER A 477 20.38 9.91 30.06
C SER A 477 19.81 8.55 30.47
N GLY A 478 20.41 7.49 29.93
CA GLY A 478 20.27 6.15 30.49
C GLY A 478 21.31 5.96 31.59
N GLN A 479 20.87 5.55 32.78
CA GLN A 479 21.78 5.21 33.88
C GLN A 479 22.00 3.69 33.92
N PHE A 480 23.26 3.28 34.04
CA PHE A 480 23.65 1.87 34.17
C PHE A 480 24.05 1.50 35.59
N ALA A 481 23.88 0.22 35.94
CA ALA A 481 24.56 -0.35 37.09
C ALA A 481 26.08 -0.34 36.85
N ASP A 482 26.85 0.06 37.87
CA ASP A 482 28.24 0.52 37.78
C ASP A 482 29.18 -0.43 37.00
N LEU A 483 29.64 0.00 35.80
CA LEU A 483 30.71 -0.63 35.01
C LEU A 483 32.00 0.21 34.98
N LYS A 484 32.22 1.12 35.94
CA LYS A 484 33.41 2.01 35.98
C LYS A 484 34.74 1.25 35.93
N ILE A 485 34.77 0.02 36.45
CA ILE A 485 35.97 -0.84 36.45
C ILE A 485 36.46 -1.12 35.03
N LEU A 486 35.55 -1.13 34.04
CA LEU A 486 35.86 -1.33 32.63
C LEU A 486 36.04 0.01 31.89
N GLY A 487 36.22 1.13 32.58
CA GLY A 487 36.34 2.46 31.96
C GLY A 487 35.11 2.92 31.16
N LEU A 488 33.97 2.25 31.34
CA LEU A 488 32.70 2.64 30.75
C LEU A 488 31.97 3.61 31.69
N PRO A 489 31.46 4.75 31.19
CA PRO A 489 30.76 5.72 32.01
C PRO A 489 29.45 5.15 32.56
N GLN A 490 29.08 5.60 33.76
CA GLN A 490 27.85 5.15 34.44
C GLN A 490 26.58 5.64 33.72
N ASP A 491 26.65 6.83 33.12
CA ASP A 491 25.53 7.45 32.41
C ASP A 491 25.93 7.70 30.96
N VAL A 492 25.06 7.32 30.03
CA VAL A 492 25.20 7.69 28.61
C VAL A 492 24.08 8.65 28.27
N ARG A 493 24.46 9.83 27.77
CA ARG A 493 23.50 10.86 27.33
C ARG A 493 23.15 10.63 25.87
N TYR A 494 21.86 10.72 25.56
CA TYR A 494 21.35 10.59 24.22
C TYR A 494 20.61 11.87 23.82
N GLU A 495 20.98 12.41 22.67
CA GLU A 495 20.31 13.52 22.02
C GLU A 495 19.78 13.10 20.67
N ARG A 496 18.77 13.84 20.20
CA ARG A 496 18.27 13.73 18.84
C ARG A 496 18.30 15.09 18.18
N ASP A 497 18.82 15.16 16.97
CA ASP A 497 18.67 16.36 16.17
C ASP A 497 17.24 16.50 15.62
N SER A 498 16.96 17.61 14.94
CA SER A 498 15.65 17.88 14.31
C SER A 498 15.29 16.91 13.17
N LEU A 499 16.22 16.06 12.75
CA LEU A 499 16.00 15.00 11.76
C LEU A 499 15.73 13.64 12.44
N GLY A 500 15.81 13.58 13.77
CA GLY A 500 15.65 12.37 14.59
C GLY A 500 16.91 11.54 14.74
N ASN A 501 18.08 12.03 14.29
CA ASN A 501 19.33 11.28 14.36
C ASN A 501 19.88 11.29 15.79
N PHE A 502 20.29 10.13 16.28
CA PHE A 502 20.86 10.00 17.62
C PHE A 502 22.29 10.51 17.70
N ARG A 503 22.62 11.19 18.79
CA ARG A 503 23.99 11.58 19.15
C ARG A 503 24.26 11.25 20.60
N THR A 504 25.44 10.71 20.89
CA THR A 504 25.97 10.63 22.26
C THR A 504 26.89 11.81 22.53
N ILE A 505 26.95 12.27 23.78
CA ILE A 505 27.85 13.36 24.24
C ILE A 505 28.81 12.81 25.28
N LEU A 506 29.36 11.64 24.98
CA LEU A 506 30.58 11.20 25.62
C LEU A 506 31.76 11.76 24.84
N LYS A 507 32.47 12.67 25.51
CA LYS A 507 33.74 13.33 25.14
C LYS A 507 34.53 12.57 24.06
N GLU A 508 34.50 13.03 22.79
CA GLU A 508 35.34 12.68 21.60
C GLU A 508 35.73 11.21 21.32
N THR A 509 35.33 10.25 22.16
CA THR A 509 35.86 8.88 22.22
C THR A 509 34.88 7.86 21.70
N TYR A 510 33.64 8.24 21.37
CA TYR A 510 32.64 7.36 20.77
C TYR A 510 32.25 7.97 19.43
N GLY A 511 32.28 7.17 18.36
CA GLY A 511 31.96 7.63 17.01
C GLY A 511 30.52 8.15 16.85
N ASN A 512 30.21 8.71 15.68
CA ASN A 512 28.83 9.07 15.33
C ASN A 512 27.96 7.82 15.31
N TRP A 513 26.80 7.88 15.96
CA TRP A 513 25.85 6.78 15.95
C TRP A 513 25.04 6.78 14.65
N VAL A 514 24.63 5.60 14.24
CA VAL A 514 23.82 5.37 13.05
C VAL A 514 22.36 5.76 13.31
N ASN A 515 21.67 6.13 12.25
CA ASN A 515 20.27 6.51 12.27
C ASN A 515 19.34 5.35 12.68
N LYS A 516 18.50 5.59 13.70
CA LYS A 516 17.22 4.94 14.03
C LYS A 516 17.16 3.43 14.34
N GLY A 517 16.47 3.13 15.45
CA GLY A 517 15.97 1.80 15.82
C GLY A 517 16.93 0.99 16.68
N CYS A 518 18.16 0.78 16.20
CA CYS A 518 19.23 0.10 16.93
C CYS A 518 20.56 0.67 16.43
N SER A 519 21.20 1.49 17.24
CA SER A 519 22.50 2.05 16.89
C SER A 519 23.53 1.37 17.78
N ILE A 520 24.75 1.12 17.31
CA ILE A 520 25.85 0.58 18.13
C ILE A 520 27.09 1.43 17.86
N ALA A 521 27.80 1.83 18.91
CA ALA A 521 29.06 2.55 18.78
C ALA A 521 30.18 1.80 19.52
N SER A 522 31.33 1.69 18.84
CA SER A 522 32.59 1.22 19.43
C SER A 522 33.28 2.38 20.16
N VAL A 523 34.03 2.05 21.21
CA VAL A 523 34.91 3.00 21.90
C VAL A 523 36.19 3.20 21.10
N SER A 524 36.51 4.45 20.77
CA SER A 524 37.79 4.84 20.15
C SER A 524 38.97 4.37 20.98
N GLY A 525 39.96 3.78 20.32
CA GLY A 525 41.14 3.18 20.95
C GLY A 525 40.95 1.73 21.41
N PHE A 526 39.77 1.13 21.21
CA PHE A 526 39.52 -0.29 21.41
C PHE A 526 39.23 -1.01 20.08
N PRO A 527 39.45 -2.33 20.00
CA PRO A 527 39.07 -3.11 18.83
C PRO A 527 37.59 -2.92 18.47
N GLU A 528 37.35 -2.55 17.22
CA GLU A 528 36.01 -2.31 16.70
C GLU A 528 35.37 -3.63 16.25
N PHE A 529 34.06 -3.68 16.40
CA PHE A 529 33.29 -4.77 15.84
C PHE A 529 33.21 -4.62 14.31
N VAL A 530 33.25 -5.75 13.61
CA VAL A 530 33.14 -5.77 12.13
C VAL A 530 31.80 -6.36 11.69
N ASP A 531 31.23 -7.28 12.48
CA ASP A 531 29.96 -7.97 12.22
C ASP A 531 29.29 -8.39 13.55
N LEU A 532 27.96 -8.22 13.68
CA LEU A 532 27.18 -8.62 14.86
C LEU A 532 26.97 -10.13 14.96
N ASN A 533 27.19 -10.86 13.88
CA ASN A 533 27.15 -12.33 13.87
C ASN A 533 28.48 -12.95 14.31
N GLN A 534 29.51 -12.13 14.54
CA GLN A 534 30.83 -12.57 14.99
C GLN A 534 30.99 -12.37 16.50
N ILE A 535 31.85 -13.18 17.11
CA ILE A 535 32.22 -13.01 18.51
C ILE A 535 32.88 -11.63 18.65
N PRO A 536 32.48 -10.82 19.66
CA PRO A 536 33.10 -9.53 19.92
C PRO A 536 34.63 -9.67 20.02
N PRO A 537 35.42 -8.81 19.35
CA PRO A 537 36.87 -8.86 19.50
C PRO A 537 37.27 -8.75 20.97
N ASN A 538 38.39 -9.39 21.34
CA ASN A 538 38.91 -9.24 22.70
C ASN A 538 39.18 -7.75 23.00
N ASP A 539 38.93 -7.35 24.24
CA ASP A 539 39.02 -5.98 24.73
C ASP A 539 38.11 -4.96 24.01
N SER A 540 37.22 -5.39 23.11
CA SER A 540 36.23 -4.51 22.51
C SER A 540 35.27 -3.98 23.57
N ARG A 541 34.78 -2.76 23.33
CA ARG A 541 33.81 -2.09 24.19
C ARG A 541 32.74 -1.48 23.30
N PHE A 542 31.48 -1.68 23.66
CA PHE A 542 30.36 -1.16 22.89
C PHE A 542 29.29 -0.53 23.76
N GLN A 543 28.54 0.36 23.14
CA GLN A 543 27.26 0.85 23.61
C GLN A 543 26.22 0.65 22.52
N MET A 544 24.99 0.32 22.91
CA MET A 544 23.83 0.21 22.06
C MET A 544 22.66 1.00 22.65
N ILE A 545 21.79 1.54 21.79
CA ILE A 545 20.49 2.08 22.20
C ILE A 545 19.36 1.40 21.44
N CYS A 546 18.37 0.89 22.17
CA CYS A 546 17.11 0.43 21.62
C CYS A 546 16.07 1.54 21.82
N THR A 547 15.55 2.15 20.77
CA THR A 547 14.49 3.18 20.87
C THR A 547 13.18 2.65 20.32
N ASP A 548 12.10 2.81 21.09
CA ASP A 548 10.78 2.21 20.82
C ASP A 548 10.83 0.67 20.67
N CYS A 549 11.86 0.04 21.23
CA CYS A 549 12.11 -1.39 21.20
C CYS A 549 12.51 -1.87 22.59
N ILE A 550 12.28 -3.16 22.86
CA ILE A 550 12.60 -3.80 24.13
C ILE A 550 13.82 -4.69 23.92
N PRO A 551 14.90 -4.54 24.71
CA PRO A 551 16.02 -5.45 24.64
C PRO A 551 15.62 -6.84 25.13
N THR A 552 15.95 -7.86 24.33
CA THR A 552 15.68 -9.26 24.58
C THR A 552 16.96 -10.08 24.50
N PHE A 553 16.97 -11.17 25.27
CA PHE A 553 18.12 -12.04 25.44
C PHE A 553 17.73 -13.47 25.17
N TYR A 554 18.54 -14.16 24.38
CA TYR A 554 18.34 -15.56 24.06
C TYR A 554 19.68 -16.29 24.12
N ASP A 555 19.70 -17.44 24.79
CA ASP A 555 20.85 -18.32 24.78
C ASP A 555 20.83 -19.12 23.47
N GLY A 556 21.75 -18.80 22.56
CA GLY A 556 21.91 -19.48 21.29
C GLY A 556 23.05 -20.51 21.32
N PRO A 557 23.11 -21.43 20.34
CA PRO A 557 24.22 -22.38 20.22
C PRO A 557 25.58 -21.71 20.01
N ASN A 558 25.60 -20.44 19.59
CA ASN A 558 26.80 -19.62 19.39
C ASN A 558 27.04 -18.61 20.52
N GLY A 559 26.35 -18.75 21.67
CA GLY A 559 26.42 -17.85 22.81
C GLY A 559 25.18 -16.96 22.97
N ASN A 560 25.25 -16.03 23.91
CA ASN A 560 24.13 -15.15 24.25
C ASN A 560 23.92 -14.12 23.13
N GLN A 561 22.70 -14.12 22.59
CA GLN A 561 22.27 -13.15 21.58
C GLN A 561 21.49 -12.03 22.25
N LEU A 562 21.86 -10.79 21.93
CA LEU A 562 21.16 -9.59 22.34
C LEU A 562 20.47 -8.98 21.12
N GLN A 563 19.17 -8.73 21.24
CA GLN A 563 18.34 -8.14 20.20
C GLN A 563 17.52 -6.98 20.76
N CYS A 564 17.27 -5.93 19.98
CA CYS A 564 16.19 -5.00 20.28
C CYS A 564 14.93 -5.48 19.55
N SER A 565 13.97 -6.03 20.29
CA SER A 565 12.66 -6.43 19.75
C SER A 565 11.73 -5.23 19.71
N CYS A 566 11.42 -4.74 18.52
CA CYS A 566 10.56 -3.58 18.33
C CYS A 566 9.11 -4.05 18.16
N PRO A 567 8.15 -3.78 19.07
CA PRO A 567 6.78 -4.31 18.96
C PRO A 567 6.04 -3.97 17.66
N ALA A 568 6.51 -2.97 16.92
CA ALA A 568 6.01 -2.65 15.59
C ALA A 568 6.47 -3.65 14.49
N PHE A 569 7.36 -4.60 14.80
CA PHE A 569 8.02 -5.55 13.89
C PHE A 569 8.08 -6.97 14.45
#